data_AF-A0A7K4AZL2-F1
#
_entry.id   AF-A0A7K4AZL2-F1
#
_cell.length_a   1.000
_cell.length_b   1.000
_cell.length_c   1.000
_cell.angle_alpha   90.00
_cell.angle_beta   90.00
_cell.angle_gamma   90.00
#
_symmetry.space_group_name_H-M   'P 1'
#
loop_
_entity.id
_entity.type
_entity.pdbx_description
1 polymer ?
#
loop_
_entity_poly.entity_id
_entity_poly.type
_entity_poly.pdbx_seq_one_letter_code
_entity_poly.pdbx_strand_id
1 'polypeptide(L)'
;MGRQGGGFTNRLILSGLLLALSLGLTLVLWSLGIPFFFLFLFIPLIPFLGRERKKSRCPICGWETVGNEKYCPYDGSMLEMKE
;
A
#
# COMPACT_ATOMS: atom_id res chain seq x y z
N MET A 1 28.40 -48.99 -1.66
CA MET A 1 28.84 -47.74 -1.01
C MET A 1 28.67 -46.58 -1.98
N GLY A 2 27.63 -45.76 -1.81
CA GLY A 2 27.41 -44.55 -2.61
C GLY A 2 26.83 -43.47 -1.70
N ARG A 3 27.65 -42.46 -1.38
CA ARG A 3 27.32 -41.39 -0.42
C ARG A 3 26.22 -40.49 -1.02
N GLN A 4 25.01 -40.58 -0.49
CA GLN A 4 24.00 -39.53 -0.63
C GLN A 4 24.41 -38.36 0.26
N GLY A 5 25.11 -37.37 -0.31
CA GLY A 5 25.57 -36.17 0.39
C GLY A 5 25.31 -34.86 -0.37
N GLY A 6 24.35 -34.85 -1.30
CA GLY A 6 24.19 -33.74 -2.27
C GLY A 6 23.03 -32.76 -2.03
N GLY A 7 22.15 -33.02 -1.05
CA GLY A 7 20.93 -32.22 -0.88
C GLY A 7 21.17 -30.80 -0.33
N PHE A 8 22.09 -30.66 0.63
CA PHE A 8 22.36 -29.38 1.30
C PHE A 8 23.31 -28.48 0.48
N THR A 9 24.36 -29.06 -0.12
CA THR A 9 25.34 -28.35 -0.94
C THR A 9 24.69 -27.69 -2.16
N ASN A 10 23.79 -28.40 -2.87
CA ASN A 10 23.07 -27.82 -4.00
C ASN A 10 22.17 -26.66 -3.58
N ARG A 11 21.51 -26.76 -2.41
CA ARG A 11 20.68 -25.68 -1.86
C ARG A 11 21.52 -24.46 -1.50
N LEU A 12 22.67 -24.64 -0.86
CA LEU A 12 23.57 -23.54 -0.53
C LEU A 12 24.16 -22.87 -1.77
N ILE A 13 24.50 -23.64 -2.80
CA ILE A 13 24.99 -23.12 -4.08
C ILE A 13 23.89 -22.32 -4.78
N LEU A 14 22.67 -22.85 -4.85
CA LEU A 14 21.51 -22.16 -5.42
C LEU A 14 21.21 -20.86 -4.66
N SER A 15 21.17 -20.92 -3.32
CA SER A 15 20.98 -19.73 -2.48
C SER A 15 22.09 -18.70 -2.69
N GLY A 16 23.34 -19.13 -2.78
CA GLY A 16 24.48 -18.26 -3.05
C GLY A 16 24.40 -17.60 -4.43
N LEU A 17 24.04 -18.35 -5.48
CA LEU A 17 23.82 -17.84 -6.83
C LEU A 17 22.68 -16.82 -6.88
N LEU A 18 21.54 -17.13 -6.26
CA LEU A 18 20.38 -16.24 -6.19
C LEU A 18 20.73 -14.94 -5.44
N LEU A 19 21.49 -15.05 -4.34
CA LEU A 19 21.93 -13.89 -3.58
C LEU A 19 22.92 -13.02 -4.37
N ALA A 20 23.91 -13.63 -5.03
CA ALA A 20 24.86 -12.91 -5.87
C ALA A 20 24.17 -12.21 -7.05
N LEU A 21 23.21 -12.88 -7.69
CA LEU A 21 22.39 -12.31 -8.76
C LEU A 21 21.57 -11.12 -8.26
N SER A 22 20.91 -11.25 -7.10
CA SER A 22 20.13 -10.19 -6.47
C SER A 22 20.97 -8.94 -6.14
N LEU A 23 22.14 -9.13 -5.51
CA LEU A 23 23.07 -8.03 -5.24
C LEU A 23 23.59 -7.38 -6.53
N GLY A 24 23.93 -8.18 -7.54
CA GLY A 24 24.40 -7.69 -8.84
C GLY A 24 23.36 -6.80 -9.54
N LEU A 25 22.12 -7.28 -9.63
CA LEU A 25 20.99 -6.51 -10.17
C LEU A 25 20.78 -5.21 -9.39
N THR A 26 20.86 -5.26 -8.07
CA THR A 26 20.74 -4.09 -7.20
C THR A 26 21.81 -3.05 -7.51
N LEU A 27 23.09 -3.46 -7.63
CA LEU A 27 24.21 -2.55 -7.94
C LEU A 27 24.11 -1.95 -9.34
N VAL A 28 23.70 -2.74 -10.34
CA VAL A 28 23.52 -2.26 -11.72
C VAL A 28 22.42 -1.21 -11.78
N LEU A 29 21.26 -1.49 -11.19
CA LEU A 29 20.13 -0.55 -11.15
C LEU A 29 20.47 0.71 -10.35
N TRP A 30 21.22 0.58 -9.26
CA TRP A 30 21.75 1.71 -8.49
C TRP A 30 22.66 2.59 -9.34
N SER A 31 23.60 1.99 -10.08
CA SER A 31 24.53 2.74 -10.94
C SER A 31 23.82 3.42 -12.10
N LEU A 32 22.68 2.88 -12.56
CA LEU A 32 21.84 3.51 -13.59
C LEU A 32 20.94 4.62 -13.02
N GLY A 33 20.99 4.87 -11.71
CA GLY A 33 20.17 5.91 -11.07
C GLY A 33 18.68 5.59 -11.10
N ILE A 34 18.31 4.30 -11.11
CA ILE A 34 16.92 3.84 -11.13
C ILE A 34 16.46 3.58 -9.67
N PRO A 35 15.78 4.53 -9.00
CA PRO A 35 15.34 4.38 -7.60
C PRO A 35 14.17 3.42 -7.42
N PHE A 36 13.63 2.83 -8.50
CA PHE A 36 12.39 2.04 -8.48
C PHE A 36 12.46 0.76 -7.61
N PHE A 37 13.65 0.26 -7.27
CA PHE A 37 13.80 -0.92 -6.38
C PHE A 37 13.24 -0.66 -4.97
N PHE A 38 13.35 0.58 -4.47
CA PHE A 38 12.70 0.98 -3.21
C PHE A 38 11.24 1.36 -3.42
N LEU A 39 10.89 2.02 -4.54
CA LEU A 39 9.53 2.50 -4.76
C LEU A 39 8.50 1.35 -4.84
N PHE A 40 8.86 0.16 -5.31
CA PHE A 40 7.94 -0.99 -5.30
C PHE A 40 7.51 -1.43 -3.89
N LEU A 41 8.35 -1.22 -2.87
CA LEU A 41 7.98 -1.44 -1.46
C LEU A 41 7.12 -0.30 -0.87
N PHE A 42 7.17 0.90 -1.46
CA PHE A 42 6.52 2.11 -0.94
C PHE A 42 5.23 2.52 -1.68
N ILE A 43 5.04 2.11 -2.93
CA ILE A 43 3.84 2.41 -3.73
C ILE A 43 2.51 2.02 -3.06
N PRO A 44 2.37 0.93 -2.27
CA PRO A 44 1.09 0.64 -1.61
C PRO A 44 0.76 1.56 -0.42
N LEU A 45 1.65 2.47 0.03
CA LEU A 45 1.40 3.33 1.20
C LEU A 45 0.75 4.70 0.90
N ILE A 46 0.59 5.07 -0.37
CA ILE A 46 0.01 6.38 -0.76
C ILE A 46 -1.54 6.41 -0.87
N PRO A 47 -2.34 5.31 -0.89
CA PRO A 47 -3.75 5.41 -1.27
C PRO A 47 -4.67 6.10 -0.24
N PHE A 48 -4.18 6.51 0.93
CA PHE A 48 -5.02 6.99 2.04
C PHE A 48 -4.94 8.48 2.37
N LEU A 49 -4.11 9.28 1.69
CA LEU A 49 -3.81 10.66 2.14
C LEU A 49 -4.79 11.76 1.67
N GLY A 50 -5.89 11.41 0.99
CA GLY A 50 -6.67 12.43 0.26
C GLY A 50 -8.20 12.35 0.30
N ARG A 51 -8.83 11.57 1.19
CA ARG A 51 -10.30 11.68 1.35
C ARG A 51 -10.64 12.83 2.28
N GLU A 52 -10.82 14.02 1.71
CA GLU A 52 -11.55 15.08 2.38
C GLU A 52 -12.94 14.55 2.75
N ARG A 53 -13.21 14.47 4.06
CA ARG A 53 -14.50 14.03 4.60
C ARG A 53 -15.47 15.19 4.39
N LYS A 54 -16.27 15.11 3.33
CA LYS A 54 -17.34 16.10 3.05
C LYS A 54 -18.27 16.18 4.27
N LYS A 55 -18.50 17.40 4.76
CA LYS A 55 -19.44 17.66 5.85
C LYS A 55 -20.84 17.83 5.27
N SER A 56 -21.80 17.07 5.80
CA SER A 56 -23.21 17.19 5.43
C SER A 56 -23.97 17.90 6.55
N ARG A 57 -24.91 18.77 6.20
CA ARG A 57 -25.71 19.54 7.16
C ARG A 57 -27.20 19.42 6.85
N CYS A 58 -28.01 19.38 7.90
CA CYS A 58 -29.46 19.46 7.79
C CYS A 58 -29.90 20.92 7.57
N PRO A 59 -30.71 21.24 6.53
CA PRO A 59 -31.18 22.59 6.28
C PRO A 59 -32.27 23.08 7.26
N ILE A 60 -32.90 22.16 8.02
CA ILE A 60 -34.04 22.47 8.90
C ILE A 60 -33.58 22.69 10.35
N CYS A 61 -32.97 21.68 10.97
CA CYS A 61 -32.51 21.77 12.36
C CYS A 61 -31.04 22.20 12.51
N GLY A 62 -30.29 22.25 11.41
CA GLY A 62 -28.89 22.70 11.42
C GLY A 62 -27.87 21.66 11.88
N TRP A 63 -28.29 20.40 12.11
CA TRP A 63 -27.43 19.29 12.51
C TRP A 63 -26.33 19.00 11.47
N GLU A 64 -25.10 18.71 11.92
CA GLU A 64 -23.93 18.48 11.06
C GLU A 64 -23.31 17.10 11.29
N THR A 65 -22.88 16.44 10.19
CA THR A 65 -22.21 15.13 10.21
C THR A 65 -21.07 15.06 9.20
N VAL A 66 -20.10 14.19 9.49
CA VAL A 66 -18.96 13.81 8.62
C VAL A 66 -19.06 12.36 8.13
N GLY A 67 -20.20 11.72 8.39
CA GLY A 67 -20.48 10.34 7.99
C GLY A 67 -21.10 10.23 6.59
N ASN A 68 -21.61 9.04 6.28
CA ASN A 68 -22.30 8.73 5.02
C ASN A 68 -23.83 8.70 5.22
N GLU A 69 -24.32 9.40 6.23
CA GLU A 69 -25.74 9.53 6.46
C GLU A 69 -26.35 10.34 5.30
N LYS A 70 -27.50 9.91 4.80
CA LYS A 70 -28.26 10.62 3.76
C LYS A 70 -29.39 11.47 4.33
N TYR A 71 -29.85 11.13 5.53
CA TYR A 71 -31.01 11.73 6.19
C TYR A 71 -30.66 12.12 7.62
N CYS A 72 -31.28 13.20 8.09
CA CYS A 72 -31.13 13.68 9.45
C CYS A 72 -31.88 12.75 10.44
N PRO A 73 -31.26 12.36 11.57
CA PRO A 73 -31.89 11.47 12.55
C PRO A 73 -33.00 12.13 13.37
N TYR A 74 -33.09 13.47 13.37
CA TYR A 74 -34.05 14.23 14.16
C TYR A 74 -35.35 14.53 13.41
N ASP A 75 -35.24 14.89 12.12
CA ASP A 75 -36.37 15.36 11.31
C ASP A 75 -36.57 14.57 10.01
N GLY A 76 -35.69 13.62 9.70
CA GLY A 76 -35.78 12.79 8.49
C GLY A 76 -35.51 13.53 7.18
N SER A 77 -35.12 14.81 7.22
CA SER A 77 -34.82 15.59 6.01
C SER A 77 -33.52 15.13 5.34
N MET A 78 -33.43 15.32 4.02
CA MET A 78 -32.23 14.97 3.26
C MET A 78 -31.10 15.93 3.61
N LEU A 79 -29.92 15.38 3.90
CA LEU A 79 -28.75 16.19 4.25
C LEU A 79 -28.14 16.81 3.00
N GLU A 80 -27.77 18.08 3.10
CA GLU A 80 -27.11 18.82 2.03
C GLU A 80 -25.60 18.81 2.25
N MET A 81 -24.84 18.56 1.19
CA MET A 81 -23.38 18.63 1.25
C MET A 81 -22.97 20.10 1.34
N LYS A 82 -22.22 20.45 2.40
CA LYS A 82 -21.57 21.75 2.47
C LYS A 82 -20.21 21.60 1.81
N GLU A 83 -20.05 22.23 0.63
CA GLU A 83 -18.77 22.37 -0.07
C GLU A 83 -17.76 23.19 0.75
#